data_AF-A0A6G0TPL9-F1
#
_entry.id   AF-A0A6G0TPL9-F1
#
_cell.length_a   1.000
_cell.length_b   1.000
_cell.length_c   1.000
_cell.angle_alpha   90.00
_cell.angle_beta   90.00
_cell.angle_gamma   90.00
#
_symmetry.space_group_name_H-M   'P 1'
#
loop_
_entity.id
_entity.type
_entity.pdbx_description
1 polymer ?
#
loop_
_entity_poly.entity_id
_entity_poly.type
_entity_poly.pdbx_seq_one_letter_code
_entity_poly.pdbx_strand_id
1 'polypeptide(L)'
;MEPGVTDHRRHSKTFLLADMSDNNMAAYQWITALTVFQLLTSSFCLENGLARTPPMGWLAWERFRCNTDCKNDPDNCISEKLFRTMTDLVISEGYAAVGYEYINVDDCWLDFARTYDGRLQPDAKRFPRGMADLSEYIHSRGLKFGIYEDYGNFTCAGYPGILGSLEVDAFTFAEWNVDFVKLDGCYSLPKDMDQGYSEFGYHLNKTGRAMVYSCSWPVYQTYAGLQWSGQQFSKGSSERKYFRFVSSVLAGMSR
;
A
#
# COMPACT_ATOMS: atom_id res chain seq x y z
N MET A 1 53.07 -60.99 73.26
CA MET A 1 51.63 -61.27 73.35
C MET A 1 50.96 -60.04 73.92
N GLU A 2 49.96 -59.56 73.18
CA GLU A 2 48.83 -58.71 73.58
C GLU A 2 49.03 -57.25 74.05
N PRO A 3 48.03 -56.39 73.75
CA PRO A 3 48.27 -55.22 72.90
C PRO A 3 47.61 -53.92 73.38
N GLY A 4 47.80 -52.86 72.60
CA GLY A 4 47.03 -51.60 72.55
C GLY A 4 47.31 -50.96 71.19
N VAL A 5 46.58 -50.03 70.57
CA VAL A 5 45.57 -49.03 70.94
C VAL A 5 44.96 -48.58 69.57
N THR A 6 43.77 -47.95 69.51
CA THR A 6 43.52 -46.85 68.54
C THR A 6 42.27 -46.03 68.84
N ASP A 7 42.36 -44.75 68.43
CA ASP A 7 41.63 -43.54 68.84
C ASP A 7 40.60 -43.05 67.79
N HIS A 8 39.61 -42.26 68.22
CA HIS A 8 38.46 -41.74 67.49
C HIS A 8 38.61 -40.28 67.03
N ARG A 9 38.28 -39.96 65.76
CA ARG A 9 37.64 -38.71 65.24
C ARG A 9 37.64 -38.72 63.68
N ARG A 10 36.75 -38.11 62.90
CA ARG A 10 35.63 -37.15 63.04
C ARG A 10 34.87 -37.17 61.68
N HIS A 11 33.53 -37.15 61.66
CA HIS A 11 32.72 -37.02 60.44
C HIS A 11 32.61 -35.55 59.98
N SER A 12 32.72 -35.29 58.68
CA SER A 12 32.26 -34.04 58.04
C SER A 12 31.24 -34.39 56.96
N LYS A 13 30.07 -33.76 57.03
CA LYS A 13 28.97 -33.87 56.06
C LYS A 13 29.24 -32.91 54.91
N THR A 14 29.48 -33.42 53.71
CA THR A 14 29.46 -32.63 52.48
C THR A 14 28.07 -32.72 51.86
N PHE A 15 27.50 -31.54 51.63
CA PHE A 15 26.20 -31.25 51.07
C PHE A 15 26.06 -31.84 49.65
N LEU A 16 24.99 -32.59 49.41
CA LEU A 16 24.57 -33.08 48.09
C LEU A 16 24.10 -31.90 47.23
N LEU A 17 24.89 -31.47 46.25
CA LEU A 17 24.35 -30.88 45.04
C LEU A 17 23.96 -32.05 44.14
N ALA A 18 22.66 -32.29 44.02
CA ALA A 18 22.11 -33.30 43.14
C ALA A 18 22.47 -32.96 41.69
N ASP A 19 23.13 -33.92 41.06
CA ASP A 19 23.50 -33.99 39.67
C ASP A 19 22.26 -33.80 38.79
N MET A 20 22.09 -32.60 38.22
CA MET A 20 21.14 -32.41 37.12
C MET A 20 21.75 -33.09 35.90
N SER A 21 21.37 -34.35 35.67
CA SER A 21 21.73 -35.18 34.52
C SER A 21 21.97 -34.35 33.24
N ASP A 22 23.13 -34.51 32.62
CA ASP A 22 23.57 -33.86 31.38
C ASP A 22 22.51 -33.85 30.26
N ASN A 23 21.60 -34.83 30.26
CA ASN A 23 20.49 -34.93 29.32
C ASN A 23 19.51 -33.74 29.42
N ASN A 24 19.30 -33.19 30.60
CA ASN A 24 18.43 -32.02 30.80
C ASN A 24 19.09 -30.74 30.27
N MET A 25 20.41 -30.60 30.45
CA MET A 25 21.16 -29.43 29.98
C MET A 25 21.20 -29.35 28.45
N ALA A 26 21.41 -30.48 27.77
CA ALA A 26 21.32 -30.56 26.32
C ALA A 26 19.90 -30.24 25.82
N ALA A 27 18.86 -30.76 26.48
CA ALA A 27 17.47 -30.45 26.14
C ALA A 27 17.15 -28.95 26.28
N TYR A 28 17.62 -28.28 27.33
CA TYR A 28 17.46 -26.83 27.49
C TYR A 28 18.18 -26.03 26.39
N GLN A 29 19.36 -26.47 25.95
CA GLN A 29 20.09 -25.84 24.84
C GLN A 29 19.36 -26.01 23.51
N TRP A 30 18.79 -27.19 23.24
CA TRP A 30 17.99 -27.43 22.04
C TRP A 30 16.69 -26.63 22.04
N ILE A 31 15.98 -26.59 23.17
CA ILE A 31 14.74 -25.81 23.32
C ILE A 31 15.05 -24.33 23.10
N THR A 32 16.05 -23.78 23.78
CA THR A 32 16.43 -22.36 23.61
C THR A 32 16.89 -22.04 22.19
N ALA A 33 17.64 -22.91 21.53
CA ALA A 33 18.00 -22.75 20.12
C ALA A 33 16.78 -22.75 19.19
N LEU A 34 15.81 -23.64 19.42
CA LEU A 34 14.54 -23.69 18.69
C LEU A 34 13.69 -22.44 18.92
N THR A 35 13.58 -21.94 20.16
CA THR A 35 12.82 -20.71 20.45
C THR A 35 13.48 -19.49 19.82
N VAL A 36 14.81 -19.38 19.86
CA VAL A 36 15.56 -18.32 19.18
C VAL A 36 15.38 -18.41 17.66
N PHE A 37 15.41 -19.61 17.08
CA PHE A 37 15.17 -19.81 15.65
C PHE A 37 13.74 -19.44 15.21
N GLN A 38 12.72 -19.73 16.04
CA GLN A 38 11.33 -19.30 15.78
C GLN A 38 11.14 -17.78 15.91
N LEU A 39 11.83 -17.14 16.85
CA LEU A 39 11.82 -15.68 16.99
C LEU A 39 12.56 -14.97 15.84
N LEU A 40 13.62 -15.58 15.30
CA LEU A 40 14.40 -15.04 14.17
C LEU A 40 13.69 -15.19 12.81
N THR A 41 12.69 -16.06 12.70
CA THR A 41 11.90 -16.26 11.46
C THR A 41 10.60 -15.46 11.42
N SER A 42 10.28 -14.73 12.50
CA SER A 42 9.10 -13.87 12.56
C SER A 42 9.31 -12.60 11.74
N SER A 43 8.78 -12.59 10.52
CA SER A 43 8.69 -11.38 9.70
C SER A 43 7.48 -10.54 10.12
N PHE A 44 7.72 -9.34 10.64
CA PHE A 44 6.66 -8.35 10.89
C PHE A 44 6.21 -7.74 9.56
N CYS A 45 5.33 -8.44 8.86
CA CYS A 45 4.61 -7.88 7.73
C CYS A 45 3.62 -6.81 8.21
N LEU A 46 3.37 -5.83 7.37
CA LEU A 46 2.28 -4.91 7.59
C LEU A 46 0.95 -5.68 7.48
N GLU A 47 0.17 -5.70 8.56
CA GLU A 47 -1.15 -6.31 8.61
C GLU A 47 -2.21 -5.21 8.76
N ASN A 48 -2.77 -4.80 7.63
CA ASN A 48 -3.79 -3.78 7.49
C ASN A 48 -5.09 -4.31 6.86
N GLY A 49 -5.17 -5.63 6.65
CA GLY A 49 -6.27 -6.28 5.93
C GLY A 49 -6.34 -6.00 4.42
N LEU A 50 -5.46 -5.18 3.85
CA LEU A 50 -5.49 -4.79 2.44
C LEU A 50 -4.46 -5.57 1.59
N ALA A 51 -4.82 -5.80 0.32
CA ALA A 51 -3.96 -6.38 -0.71
C ALA A 51 -3.18 -7.63 -0.25
N ARG A 52 -3.80 -8.53 0.53
CA ARG A 52 -3.19 -9.81 0.95
C ARG A 52 -2.80 -10.68 -0.24
N THR A 53 -3.59 -10.61 -1.30
CA THR A 53 -3.25 -11.04 -2.67
C THR A 53 -2.98 -9.82 -3.55
N PRO A 54 -2.26 -9.97 -4.68
CA PRO A 54 -2.11 -8.89 -5.64
C PRO A 54 -3.48 -8.32 -6.04
N PRO A 55 -3.68 -6.98 -6.04
CA PRO A 55 -4.91 -6.38 -6.52
C PRO A 55 -5.15 -6.72 -7.99
N MET A 56 -6.39 -7.06 -8.34
CA MET A 56 -6.80 -7.38 -9.70
C MET A 56 -7.92 -6.44 -10.13
N GLY A 57 -7.82 -5.85 -11.32
CA GLY A 57 -8.80 -4.87 -11.78
C GLY A 57 -8.53 -4.40 -13.20
N TRP A 58 -9.29 -3.38 -13.60
CA TRP A 58 -9.22 -2.74 -14.89
C TRP A 58 -8.71 -1.30 -14.74
N LEU A 59 -7.83 -0.87 -15.66
CA LEU A 59 -7.23 0.47 -15.66
C LEU A 59 -7.53 1.17 -16.98
N ALA A 60 -8.15 2.36 -16.90
CA ALA A 60 -8.55 3.11 -18.10
C ALA A 60 -7.39 3.48 -19.03
N TRP A 61 -6.22 3.77 -18.46
CA TRP A 61 -5.04 4.23 -19.21
C TRP A 61 -4.61 3.27 -20.31
N GLU A 62 -4.72 1.96 -20.08
CA GLU A 62 -4.20 0.93 -21.00
C GLU A 62 -4.86 0.95 -22.38
N ARG A 63 -6.10 1.47 -22.47
CA ARG A 63 -6.85 1.53 -23.74
C ARG A 63 -7.30 2.94 -24.11
N PHE A 64 -7.72 3.75 -23.15
CA PHE A 64 -8.42 5.01 -23.39
C PHE A 64 -7.51 6.23 -23.24
N ARG A 65 -6.37 6.08 -22.52
CA ARG A 65 -5.40 7.15 -22.28
C ARG A 65 -6.13 8.42 -21.80
N CYS A 66 -5.75 9.58 -22.32
CA CYS A 66 -6.35 10.88 -22.00
C CYS A 66 -7.35 11.34 -23.09
N ASN A 67 -8.19 10.45 -23.62
CA ASN A 67 -9.21 10.85 -24.60
C ASN A 67 -10.33 11.66 -23.90
N THR A 68 -10.35 12.98 -24.04
CA THR A 68 -11.38 13.84 -23.43
C THR A 68 -12.44 14.32 -24.41
N ASP A 69 -12.39 13.90 -25.68
CA ASP A 69 -13.32 14.32 -26.73
C ASP A 69 -14.64 13.54 -26.68
N CYS A 70 -15.47 13.83 -25.68
CA CYS A 70 -16.79 13.21 -25.55
C CYS A 70 -17.81 13.68 -26.60
N LYS A 71 -17.47 14.65 -27.44
CA LYS A 71 -18.37 15.12 -28.49
C LYS A 71 -18.24 14.26 -29.73
N ASN A 72 -17.01 13.98 -30.16
CA ASN A 72 -16.75 13.22 -31.38
C ASN A 72 -16.49 11.74 -31.11
N ASP A 73 -16.12 11.37 -29.88
CA ASP A 73 -15.86 9.99 -29.46
C ASP A 73 -16.51 9.65 -28.10
N PRO A 74 -17.86 9.72 -28.00
CA PRO A 74 -18.60 9.65 -26.73
C PRO A 74 -18.52 8.29 -26.03
N ASP A 75 -18.09 7.23 -26.73
CA ASP A 75 -18.01 5.88 -26.18
C ASP A 75 -16.60 5.52 -25.69
N ASN A 76 -15.58 6.30 -26.05
CA ASN A 76 -14.20 6.06 -25.63
C ASN A 76 -13.59 7.24 -24.85
N CYS A 77 -14.32 8.34 -24.66
CA CYS A 77 -13.82 9.45 -23.87
C CYS A 77 -13.85 9.12 -22.36
N ILE A 78 -12.88 9.64 -21.61
CA ILE A 78 -12.79 9.57 -20.15
C ILE A 78 -13.97 10.32 -19.53
N SER A 79 -15.01 9.58 -19.18
CA SER A 79 -16.29 10.11 -18.71
C SER A 79 -16.99 9.12 -17.80
N GLU A 80 -17.94 9.61 -17.02
CA GLU A 80 -18.78 8.78 -16.16
C GLU A 80 -19.51 7.67 -16.93
N LYS A 81 -19.92 7.95 -18.18
CA LYS A 81 -20.53 6.94 -19.07
C LYS A 81 -19.57 5.79 -19.35
N LEU A 82 -18.31 6.09 -19.68
CA LEU A 82 -17.29 5.08 -19.94
C LEU A 82 -17.10 4.19 -18.71
N PHE A 83 -16.88 4.78 -17.52
CA PHE A 83 -16.61 3.99 -16.32
C PHE A 83 -17.81 3.12 -15.89
N ARG A 84 -19.04 3.61 -16.02
CA ARG A 84 -20.24 2.80 -15.78
C ARG A 84 -20.34 1.62 -16.75
N THR A 85 -20.07 1.87 -18.04
CA THR A 85 -20.06 0.84 -19.07
C THR A 85 -19.00 -0.23 -18.79
N MET A 86 -17.76 0.18 -18.47
CA MET A 86 -16.68 -0.76 -18.18
C MET A 86 -16.93 -1.54 -16.87
N THR A 87 -17.57 -0.92 -15.88
CA THR A 87 -18.02 -1.61 -14.66
C THR A 87 -18.98 -2.74 -14.99
N ASP A 88 -19.99 -2.48 -15.82
CA ASP A 88 -20.97 -3.50 -16.21
C ASP A 88 -20.31 -4.60 -17.06
N LEU A 89 -19.40 -4.26 -17.98
CA LEU A 89 -18.68 -5.23 -18.81
C LEU A 89 -17.76 -6.15 -18.00
N VAL A 90 -17.02 -5.61 -17.02
CA VAL A 90 -16.18 -6.41 -16.11
C VAL A 90 -17.01 -7.50 -15.40
N ILE A 91 -18.29 -7.23 -15.13
CA ILE A 91 -19.20 -8.19 -14.52
C ILE A 91 -19.80 -9.13 -15.57
N SER A 92 -20.42 -8.59 -16.61
CA SER A 92 -21.16 -9.38 -17.59
C SER A 92 -20.26 -10.32 -18.41
N GLU A 93 -18.99 -9.96 -18.58
CA GLU A 93 -18.01 -10.80 -19.29
C GLU A 93 -17.23 -11.74 -18.36
N GLY A 94 -17.56 -11.76 -17.06
CA GLY A 94 -17.05 -12.75 -16.10
C GLY A 94 -15.70 -12.42 -15.46
N TYR A 95 -15.10 -11.26 -15.73
CA TYR A 95 -13.84 -10.84 -15.09
C TYR A 95 -14.00 -10.70 -13.57
N ALA A 96 -15.12 -10.14 -13.11
CA ALA A 96 -15.43 -10.06 -11.68
C ALA A 96 -15.49 -11.44 -11.02
N ALA A 97 -16.04 -12.45 -11.72
CA ALA A 97 -16.15 -13.82 -11.20
C ALA A 97 -14.78 -14.51 -11.02
N VAL A 98 -13.73 -14.04 -11.69
CA VAL A 98 -12.35 -14.54 -11.57
C VAL A 98 -11.44 -13.59 -10.78
N GLY A 99 -12.01 -12.62 -10.07
CA GLY A 99 -11.31 -11.81 -9.06
C GLY A 99 -10.92 -10.40 -9.48
N TYR A 100 -11.30 -9.92 -10.68
CA TYR A 100 -11.12 -8.51 -11.04
C TYR A 100 -12.11 -7.64 -10.27
N GLU A 101 -11.64 -6.96 -9.24
CA GLU A 101 -12.49 -6.21 -8.30
C GLU A 101 -12.33 -4.69 -8.39
N TYR A 102 -11.24 -4.15 -8.96
CA TYR A 102 -11.04 -2.69 -9.05
C TYR A 102 -11.39 -2.12 -10.43
N ILE A 103 -12.10 -0.99 -10.45
CA ILE A 103 -12.29 -0.13 -11.62
C ILE A 103 -11.49 1.17 -11.36
N ASN A 104 -10.35 1.29 -12.05
CA ASN A 104 -9.40 2.38 -11.80
C ASN A 104 -9.52 3.46 -12.89
N VAL A 105 -9.92 4.65 -12.46
CA VAL A 105 -9.76 5.90 -13.23
C VAL A 105 -8.27 6.27 -13.22
N ASP A 106 -7.75 6.60 -14.40
CA ASP A 106 -6.38 7.14 -14.54
C ASP A 106 -6.42 8.66 -14.78
N ASP A 107 -5.34 9.28 -15.24
CA ASP A 107 -5.24 10.73 -15.46
C ASP A 107 -6.40 11.29 -16.33
N CYS A 108 -6.55 12.61 -16.31
CA CYS A 108 -7.50 13.37 -17.11
C CYS A 108 -8.97 13.28 -16.69
N TRP A 109 -9.27 12.82 -15.48
CA TRP A 109 -10.63 12.90 -14.91
C TRP A 109 -10.97 14.29 -14.36
N LEU A 110 -9.95 15.06 -14.01
CA LEU A 110 -10.04 16.36 -13.33
C LEU A 110 -10.57 17.49 -14.22
N ASP A 111 -11.11 18.52 -13.59
CA ASP A 111 -11.12 19.88 -14.14
C ASP A 111 -9.70 20.48 -14.03
N PHE A 112 -9.38 21.46 -14.88
CA PHE A 112 -8.11 22.19 -14.79
C PHE A 112 -8.05 23.12 -13.57
N ALA A 113 -9.19 23.49 -13.00
CA ALA A 113 -9.28 24.29 -11.80
C ALA A 113 -9.64 23.42 -10.58
N ARG A 114 -9.02 23.72 -9.44
CA ARG A 114 -9.55 23.31 -8.14
C ARG A 114 -10.81 24.12 -7.81
N THR A 115 -11.62 23.62 -6.89
CA THR A 115 -12.75 24.38 -6.33
C THR A 115 -12.25 25.63 -5.60
N TYR A 116 -13.16 26.55 -5.24
CA TYR A 116 -12.78 27.80 -4.55
C TYR A 116 -12.08 27.54 -3.20
N ASP A 117 -12.44 26.45 -2.52
CA ASP A 117 -11.86 25.97 -1.26
C ASP A 117 -10.61 25.10 -1.45
N GLY A 118 -10.09 25.01 -2.68
CA GLY A 118 -8.81 24.37 -2.99
C GLY A 118 -8.88 22.85 -3.20
N ARG A 119 -10.08 22.27 -3.33
CA ARG A 119 -10.24 20.82 -3.51
C ARG A 119 -10.15 20.41 -4.98
N LEU A 120 -9.71 19.19 -5.22
CA LEU A 120 -9.83 18.56 -6.53
C LEU A 120 -11.31 18.41 -6.90
N GLN A 121 -11.61 18.58 -8.19
CA GLN A 121 -12.95 18.35 -8.73
C GLN A 121 -12.85 17.68 -10.11
N PRO A 122 -13.80 16.80 -10.43
CA PRO A 122 -13.85 16.21 -11.76
C PRO A 122 -14.37 17.22 -12.78
N ASP A 123 -14.07 16.99 -14.06
CA ASP A 123 -14.67 17.76 -15.14
C ASP A 123 -16.19 17.60 -15.13
N ALA A 124 -16.91 18.70 -14.88
CA ALA A 124 -18.35 18.68 -14.68
C ALA A 124 -19.16 18.29 -15.93
N LYS A 125 -18.58 18.37 -17.14
CA LYS A 125 -19.25 17.93 -18.37
C LYS A 125 -19.11 16.42 -18.56
N ARG A 126 -17.96 15.86 -18.20
CA ARG A 126 -17.66 14.42 -18.37
C ARG A 126 -18.11 13.58 -17.17
N PHE A 127 -18.17 14.19 -15.99
CA PHE A 127 -18.61 13.58 -14.72
C PHE A 127 -19.67 14.45 -14.03
N PRO A 128 -20.85 14.62 -14.65
CA PRO A 128 -21.88 15.54 -14.14
C PRO A 128 -22.42 15.17 -12.76
N ARG A 129 -22.32 13.90 -12.33
CA ARG A 129 -22.72 13.48 -10.97
C ARG A 129 -21.54 13.42 -9.98
N GLY A 130 -20.32 13.65 -10.46
CA GLY A 130 -19.10 13.65 -9.65
C GLY A 130 -18.57 12.25 -9.32
N MET A 131 -17.40 12.21 -8.68
CA MET A 131 -16.69 10.96 -8.41
C MET A 131 -17.33 10.12 -7.31
N ALA A 132 -17.98 10.74 -6.32
CA ALA A 132 -18.69 10.04 -5.25
C ALA A 132 -19.84 9.17 -5.79
N ASP A 133 -20.64 9.72 -6.72
CA ASP A 133 -21.73 8.98 -7.38
C ASP A 133 -21.20 7.85 -8.27
N LEU A 134 -20.08 8.07 -8.97
CA LEU A 134 -19.43 7.01 -9.74
C LEU A 134 -18.93 5.89 -8.82
N SER A 135 -18.32 6.24 -7.69
CA SER A 135 -17.87 5.29 -6.67
C SER A 135 -19.05 4.47 -6.12
N GLU A 136 -20.15 5.14 -5.74
CA GLU A 136 -21.37 4.48 -5.26
C GLU A 136 -21.94 3.52 -6.30
N TYR A 137 -21.92 3.89 -7.59
CA TYR A 137 -22.33 2.98 -8.65
C TYR A 137 -21.46 1.72 -8.70
N ILE A 138 -20.14 1.88 -8.69
CA ILE A 138 -19.18 0.77 -8.74
C ILE A 138 -19.37 -0.15 -7.52
N HIS A 139 -19.54 0.43 -6.33
CA HIS A 139 -19.83 -0.32 -5.10
C HIS A 139 -21.16 -1.06 -5.15
N SER A 140 -22.22 -0.45 -5.71
CA SER A 140 -23.52 -1.10 -5.89
C SER A 140 -23.47 -2.33 -6.81
N ARG A 141 -22.39 -2.46 -7.58
CA ARG A 141 -22.11 -3.60 -8.46
C ARG A 141 -21.15 -4.62 -7.84
N GLY A 142 -20.77 -4.44 -6.58
CA GLY A 142 -19.85 -5.33 -5.85
C GLY A 142 -18.38 -5.16 -6.24
N LEU A 143 -18.04 -4.10 -6.97
CA LEU A 143 -16.66 -3.76 -7.34
C LEU A 143 -16.14 -2.62 -6.45
N LYS A 144 -14.86 -2.30 -6.59
CA LYS A 144 -14.13 -1.27 -5.84
C LYS A 144 -13.67 -0.16 -6.76
N PHE A 145 -13.69 1.07 -6.26
CA PHE A 145 -13.36 2.26 -7.03
C PHE A 145 -11.91 2.69 -6.80
N GLY A 146 -11.16 2.86 -7.89
CA GLY A 146 -9.80 3.42 -7.85
C GLY A 146 -9.68 4.75 -8.56
N ILE A 147 -8.86 5.62 -8.00
CA ILE A 147 -8.56 6.95 -8.52
C ILE A 147 -7.06 7.14 -8.75
N TYR A 148 -6.74 8.03 -9.66
CA TYR A 148 -5.40 8.45 -9.99
C TYR A 148 -5.14 9.85 -9.48
N GLU A 149 -3.91 10.07 -9.03
CA GLU A 149 -3.37 11.39 -8.79
C GLU A 149 -1.84 11.43 -8.98
N ASP A 150 -1.21 12.59 -8.84
CA ASP A 150 0.23 12.79 -8.94
C ASP A 150 0.83 13.57 -7.76
N TYR A 151 1.94 13.08 -7.19
CA TYR A 151 2.79 13.82 -6.24
C TYR A 151 3.61 14.90 -6.94
N GLY A 152 2.94 15.87 -7.56
CA GLY A 152 3.52 16.95 -8.34
C GLY A 152 2.70 18.23 -8.25
N ASN A 153 3.22 19.32 -8.85
CA ASN A 153 2.41 20.52 -9.06
C ASN A 153 1.31 20.27 -10.09
N PHE A 154 1.57 19.36 -11.03
CA PHE A 154 0.64 18.92 -12.04
C PHE A 154 0.72 17.40 -12.21
N THR A 155 -0.36 16.79 -12.67
CA THR A 155 -0.34 15.42 -13.19
C THR A 155 0.47 15.33 -14.47
N CYS A 156 0.86 14.12 -14.87
CA CYS A 156 1.55 13.91 -16.14
C CYS A 156 0.84 14.54 -17.36
N ALA A 157 -0.50 14.56 -17.39
CA ALA A 157 -1.29 15.22 -18.43
C ALA A 157 -1.54 16.73 -18.19
N GLY A 158 -1.00 17.32 -17.13
CA GLY A 158 -1.06 18.76 -16.88
C GLY A 158 -2.26 19.25 -16.06
N TYR A 159 -2.98 18.35 -15.39
CA TYR A 159 -4.05 18.71 -14.44
C TYR A 159 -3.47 19.05 -13.06
N PRO A 160 -4.22 19.66 -12.12
CA PRO A 160 -3.70 19.96 -10.78
C PRO A 160 -3.20 18.69 -10.06
N GLY A 161 -1.95 18.67 -9.58
CA GLY A 161 -1.42 17.61 -8.71
C GLY A 161 -1.56 17.95 -7.23
N ILE A 162 -1.13 17.06 -6.31
CA ILE A 162 -1.38 17.22 -4.86
C ILE A 162 -0.40 18.11 -4.10
N LEU A 163 0.70 18.58 -4.69
CA LEU A 163 1.69 19.36 -3.93
C LEU A 163 1.06 20.60 -3.28
N GLY A 164 1.23 20.73 -1.95
CA GLY A 164 0.61 21.77 -1.14
C GLY A 164 -0.86 21.51 -0.73
N SER A 165 -1.43 20.36 -1.09
CA SER A 165 -2.83 19.98 -0.79
C SER A 165 -2.99 18.52 -0.34
N LEU A 166 -1.90 17.85 0.07
CA LEU A 166 -1.87 16.42 0.42
C LEU A 166 -3.00 15.99 1.37
N GLU A 167 -3.20 16.73 2.46
CA GLU A 167 -4.25 16.42 3.44
C GLU A 167 -5.65 16.57 2.84
N VAL A 168 -5.92 17.71 2.20
CA VAL A 168 -7.22 18.03 1.60
C VAL A 168 -7.60 16.99 0.54
N ASP A 169 -6.65 16.58 -0.28
CA ASP A 169 -6.88 15.64 -1.37
C ASP A 169 -7.09 14.22 -0.84
N ALA A 170 -6.35 13.80 0.19
CA ALA A 170 -6.59 12.53 0.87
C ALA A 170 -8.01 12.44 1.46
N PHE A 171 -8.46 13.50 2.16
CA PHE A 171 -9.83 13.55 2.70
C PHE A 171 -10.87 13.62 1.59
N THR A 172 -10.59 14.31 0.49
CA THR A 172 -11.46 14.32 -0.70
C THR A 172 -11.69 12.91 -1.25
N PHE A 173 -10.64 12.10 -1.37
CA PHE A 173 -10.75 10.72 -1.83
C PHE A 173 -11.54 9.83 -0.87
N ALA A 174 -11.35 10.02 0.44
CA ALA A 174 -12.13 9.29 1.43
C ALA A 174 -13.62 9.66 1.40
N GLU A 175 -13.96 10.95 1.26
CA GLU A 175 -15.34 11.42 1.10
C GLU A 175 -16.02 10.86 -0.15
N TRP A 176 -15.27 10.66 -1.23
CA TRP A 176 -15.76 10.01 -2.46
C TRP A 176 -15.77 8.48 -2.40
N ASN A 177 -15.49 7.90 -1.23
CA ASN A 177 -15.42 6.47 -1.03
C ASN A 177 -14.42 5.74 -1.95
N VAL A 178 -13.24 6.32 -2.22
CA VAL A 178 -12.18 5.66 -2.99
C VAL A 178 -11.60 4.45 -2.24
N ASP A 179 -11.30 3.35 -2.94
CA ASP A 179 -10.70 2.14 -2.37
C ASP A 179 -9.25 1.91 -2.81
N PHE A 180 -8.82 2.56 -3.89
CA PHE A 180 -7.50 2.43 -4.47
C PHE A 180 -6.99 3.78 -4.98
N VAL A 181 -5.77 4.15 -4.63
CA VAL A 181 -5.12 5.37 -5.11
C VAL A 181 -3.83 5.01 -5.83
N LYS A 182 -3.77 5.31 -7.13
CA LYS A 182 -2.51 5.35 -7.90
C LYS A 182 -1.92 6.75 -7.74
N LEU A 183 -0.67 6.84 -7.31
CA LEU A 183 0.03 8.12 -7.24
C LEU A 183 1.26 8.10 -8.15
N ASP A 184 1.28 8.99 -9.14
CA ASP A 184 2.41 9.25 -10.03
C ASP A 184 3.30 10.38 -9.50
N GLY A 185 4.33 10.78 -10.25
CA GLY A 185 5.37 11.71 -9.78
C GLY A 185 5.87 12.68 -10.84
N CYS A 186 5.05 12.99 -11.85
CA CYS A 186 5.38 14.03 -12.81
C CYS A 186 5.45 15.41 -12.13
N TYR A 187 6.18 16.35 -12.75
CA TYR A 187 6.30 17.74 -12.23
C TYR A 187 6.74 17.83 -10.75
N SER A 188 7.55 16.89 -10.31
CA SER A 188 8.09 16.76 -8.97
C SER A 188 9.57 16.40 -9.00
N LEU A 189 10.29 16.72 -7.93
CA LEU A 189 11.71 16.38 -7.84
C LEU A 189 11.84 14.93 -7.33
N PRO A 190 12.48 14.02 -8.08
CA PRO A 190 12.58 12.61 -7.67
C PRO A 190 13.18 12.39 -6.28
N LYS A 191 14.10 13.26 -5.86
CA LYS A 191 14.74 13.24 -4.54
C LYS A 191 13.81 13.55 -3.37
N ASP A 192 12.64 14.15 -3.62
CA ASP A 192 11.70 14.55 -2.57
C ASP A 192 10.51 13.56 -2.48
N MET A 193 10.43 12.61 -3.41
CA MET A 193 9.30 11.67 -3.48
C MET A 193 9.27 10.72 -2.30
N ASP A 194 10.44 10.23 -1.84
CA ASP A 194 10.59 9.30 -0.70
C ASP A 194 9.95 9.83 0.61
N GLN A 195 10.05 11.13 0.84
CA GLN A 195 9.33 11.80 1.91
C GLN A 195 7.87 12.04 1.52
N GLY A 196 7.65 12.59 0.33
CA GLY A 196 6.35 13.00 -0.17
C GLY A 196 5.25 11.95 -0.21
N TYR A 197 5.52 10.80 -0.83
CA TYR A 197 4.50 9.73 -0.88
C TYR A 197 4.27 9.12 0.50
N SER A 198 5.28 9.13 1.38
CA SER A 198 5.13 8.66 2.77
C SER A 198 4.18 9.59 3.53
N GLU A 199 4.34 10.91 3.37
CA GLU A 199 3.45 11.93 3.93
C GLU A 199 2.03 11.81 3.37
N PHE A 200 1.87 11.61 2.07
CA PHE A 200 0.55 11.40 1.50
C PHE A 200 -0.11 10.11 2.02
N GLY A 201 0.67 9.03 2.16
CA GLY A 201 0.22 7.80 2.84
C GLY A 201 -0.25 8.09 4.27
N TYR A 202 0.48 8.88 5.05
CA TYR A 202 0.03 9.30 6.38
C TYR A 202 -1.34 10.01 6.35
N HIS A 203 -1.57 10.91 5.40
CA HIS A 203 -2.86 11.57 5.25
C HIS A 203 -3.98 10.62 4.83
N LEU A 204 -3.73 9.71 3.87
CA LEU A 204 -4.69 8.67 3.49
C LEU A 204 -5.10 7.81 4.71
N ASN A 205 -4.14 7.44 5.55
CA ASN A 205 -4.39 6.72 6.79
C ASN A 205 -5.27 7.53 7.77
N LYS A 206 -4.98 8.82 7.95
CA LYS A 206 -5.75 9.71 8.83
C LYS A 206 -7.23 9.82 8.50
N THR A 207 -7.61 9.57 7.24
CA THR A 207 -9.03 9.58 6.85
C THR A 207 -9.85 8.47 7.52
N GLY A 208 -9.19 7.41 8.01
CA GLY A 208 -9.84 6.23 8.57
C GLY A 208 -10.44 5.29 7.52
N ARG A 209 -10.41 5.66 6.23
CA ARG A 209 -10.86 4.80 5.13
C ARG A 209 -9.70 3.92 4.65
N ALA A 210 -9.98 2.62 4.54
CA ALA A 210 -9.00 1.67 4.02
C ALA A 210 -8.85 1.85 2.50
N MET A 211 -7.69 2.35 2.06
CA MET A 211 -7.36 2.58 0.66
C MET A 211 -6.07 1.85 0.28
N VAL A 212 -6.11 1.04 -0.78
CA VAL A 212 -4.90 0.49 -1.39
C VAL A 212 -4.12 1.63 -2.01
N TYR A 213 -2.82 1.69 -1.77
CA TYR A 213 -1.97 2.77 -2.26
C TYR A 213 -0.88 2.22 -3.18
N SER A 214 -1.03 2.50 -4.47
CA SER A 214 -0.03 2.17 -5.49
C SER A 214 0.96 3.33 -5.58
N CYS A 215 2.08 3.14 -4.88
CA CYS A 215 3.21 4.06 -4.86
C CYS A 215 4.19 3.74 -6.00
N SER A 216 4.36 4.70 -6.91
CA SER A 216 5.20 4.57 -8.10
C SER A 216 6.55 5.27 -7.99
N TRP A 217 6.85 5.98 -6.89
CA TRP A 217 8.12 6.72 -6.74
C TRP A 217 9.39 5.94 -7.14
N PRO A 218 9.51 4.58 -6.96
CA PRO A 218 10.81 3.95 -7.15
C PRO A 218 11.21 3.99 -8.62
N VAL A 219 10.21 3.94 -9.50
CA VAL A 219 10.38 4.07 -10.94
C VAL A 219 10.93 5.45 -11.29
N TYR A 220 10.33 6.54 -10.77
CA TYR A 220 10.78 7.91 -11.05
C TYR A 220 12.21 8.17 -10.56
N GLN A 221 12.55 7.71 -9.35
CA GLN A 221 13.90 7.83 -8.82
C GLN A 221 14.92 7.01 -9.62
N THR A 222 14.53 5.81 -10.07
CA THR A 222 15.38 4.95 -10.92
C THR A 222 15.63 5.63 -12.26
N TYR A 223 14.61 6.21 -12.89
CA TYR A 223 14.77 6.96 -14.14
C TYR A 223 15.65 8.20 -13.99
N ALA A 224 15.66 8.81 -12.80
CA ALA A 224 16.57 9.90 -12.47
C ALA A 224 17.99 9.46 -12.10
N GLY A 225 18.29 8.16 -12.11
CA GLY A 225 19.61 7.61 -11.77
C GLY A 225 19.95 7.64 -10.28
N LEU A 226 18.95 7.79 -9.41
CA LEU A 226 19.16 7.78 -7.96
C LEU A 226 19.36 6.34 -7.46
N GLN A 227 20.49 6.10 -6.80
CA GLN A 227 20.76 4.80 -6.17
C GLN A 227 19.89 4.61 -4.93
N TRP A 228 19.06 3.58 -4.99
CA TRP A 228 18.19 3.15 -3.92
C TRP A 228 19.00 2.55 -2.76
N SER A 229 18.96 3.17 -1.57
CA SER A 229 19.32 2.47 -0.34
C SER A 229 18.05 1.80 0.19
N GLY A 230 17.99 0.47 0.18
CA GLY A 230 16.81 -0.32 0.60
C GLY A 230 16.34 -0.12 2.05
N GLN A 231 16.90 0.85 2.78
CA GLN A 231 16.53 1.21 4.15
C GLN A 231 15.26 2.08 4.26
N GLN A 232 14.79 2.71 3.18
CA GLN A 232 13.60 3.57 3.24
C GLN A 232 12.28 2.78 3.22
N PHE A 233 12.26 1.57 2.64
CA PHE A 233 11.14 0.63 2.82
C PHE A 233 10.92 0.25 4.29
N SER A 234 11.96 0.34 5.14
CA SER A 234 11.88 0.02 6.57
C SER A 234 11.84 1.24 7.49
N LYS A 235 12.03 2.47 7.01
CA LYS A 235 12.07 3.67 7.87
C LYS A 235 10.74 4.44 7.95
N GLY A 236 9.76 4.13 7.10
CA GLY A 236 8.34 4.47 7.33
C GLY A 236 7.64 3.54 8.34
N SER A 237 8.40 2.66 9.02
CA SER A 237 7.88 1.51 9.78
C SER A 237 7.23 1.83 11.13
N SER A 238 7.24 3.09 11.57
CA SER A 238 6.48 3.52 12.75
C SER A 238 4.98 3.71 12.47
N GLU A 239 4.56 3.75 11.19
CA GLU A 239 3.16 4.00 10.79
C GLU A 239 2.55 2.83 10.01
N ARG A 240 2.94 1.62 10.39
CA ARG A 240 2.47 0.36 9.83
C ARG A 240 1.01 0.05 10.19
N LYS A 241 0.05 0.81 9.64
CA LYS A 241 -1.35 0.41 9.73
C LYS A 241 -2.10 0.26 8.40
N TYR A 242 -1.65 0.79 7.26
CA TYR A 242 -2.53 0.83 6.07
C TYR A 242 -1.93 0.68 4.65
N PHE A 243 -0.62 0.56 4.44
CA PHE A 243 -0.04 0.52 3.07
C PHE A 243 0.73 -0.73 2.66
N ARG A 244 0.11 -1.62 1.87
CA ARG A 244 0.88 -2.62 1.11
C ARG A 244 1.32 -1.99 -0.20
N PHE A 245 2.63 -1.80 -0.36
CA PHE A 245 3.24 -1.39 -1.60
C PHE A 245 2.98 -2.43 -2.69
N VAL A 246 2.29 -2.03 -3.74
CA VAL A 246 2.28 -2.76 -5.01
C VAL A 246 3.20 -2.00 -5.94
N SER A 247 4.42 -2.53 -6.12
CA SER A 247 5.34 -2.02 -7.14
C SER A 247 4.68 -2.26 -8.50
N SER A 248 4.22 -1.18 -9.14
CA SER A 248 3.70 -1.23 -10.49
C SER A 248 4.88 -1.42 -11.44
N VAL A 249 5.10 -2.66 -11.89
CA VAL A 249 5.92 -2.95 -13.09
C VAL A 249 5.31 -2.33 -14.35
N LEU A 250 4.09 -1.77 -14.27
CA LEU A 250 3.32 -1.24 -15.39
C LEU A 250 3.71 0.18 -15.85
N ALA A 251 4.58 0.91 -15.14
CA ALA A 251 5.03 2.24 -15.59
C ALA A 251 6.02 2.19 -16.78
N GLY A 252 6.37 1.01 -17.28
CA GLY A 252 7.44 0.80 -18.27
C GLY A 252 7.04 0.80 -19.75
N MET A 253 5.80 1.11 -20.13
CA MET A 253 5.36 1.05 -21.54
C MET A 253 4.65 2.33 -21.99
N SER A 254 5.36 3.45 -21.98
CA SER A 254 5.03 4.59 -22.86
C SER A 254 6.29 5.39 -23.16
N ARG A 255 6.98 5.01 -24.23
CA ARG A 255 7.74 5.93 -25.07
C ARG A 255 6.92 6.21 -26.31
#